data_AF-A0A0B8PCD2-F1
#
_entry.id   AF-A0A0B8PCD2-F1
#
_cell.length_a   1.000
_cell.length_b   1.000
_cell.length_c   1.000
_cell.angle_alpha   90.00
_cell.angle_beta   90.00
_cell.angle_gamma   90.00
#
_symmetry.space_group_name_H-M   'P 1'
#
loop_
_entity.id
_entity.type
_entity.pdbx_description
1 polymer ?
#
loop_
_entity_poly.entity_id
_entity_poly.type
_entity_poly.pdbx_seq_one_letter_code
_entity_poly.pdbx_strand_id
1 'polypeptide(L)'
;MLGISIQEVESDRYVAARRLYEKYHAITLLKGSGTIIYNGKEKFVIRAGNPGMASGGMGDVLTGILVALLAQGLGPSEAATLGAWLHSTAADRVAADGGKIGILASDLLPHIRELMNLESDLPRTF
;
A
#
# COMPACT_ATOMS: atom_id res chain seq x y z
N MET A 1 9.14 -16.73 -1.92
CA MET A 1 9.77 -15.96 -0.81
C MET A 1 9.87 -16.76 0.50
N LEU A 2 8.79 -17.36 1.01
CA LEU A 2 8.83 -18.21 2.21
C LEU A 2 9.02 -19.71 1.93
N GLY A 3 8.88 -20.15 0.67
CA GLY A 3 8.98 -21.57 0.31
C GLY A 3 7.74 -22.39 0.68
N ILE A 4 6.63 -21.72 0.97
CA ILE A 4 5.33 -22.31 1.30
C ILE A 4 4.31 -21.98 0.20
N SER A 5 3.19 -22.70 0.18
CA SER A 5 2.10 -22.49 -0.78
C SER A 5 1.36 -21.17 -0.55
N ILE A 6 0.60 -20.72 -1.56
CA ILE A 6 -0.28 -19.55 -1.44
C ILE A 6 -1.34 -19.80 -0.37
N GLN A 7 -1.91 -21.01 -0.32
CA GLN A 7 -2.92 -21.40 0.67
C GLN A 7 -2.40 -21.27 2.10
N GLU A 8 -1.14 -21.64 2.34
CA GLU A 8 -0.50 -21.46 3.66
C GLU A 8 -0.22 -19.99 4.00
N VAL A 9 0.01 -19.13 3.01
CA VAL A 9 0.10 -17.68 3.24
C VAL A 9 -1.27 -17.11 3.61
N GLU A 10 -2.31 -17.50 2.86
CA GLU A 10 -3.67 -16.98 3.04
C GLU A 10 -4.34 -17.47 4.33
N SER A 11 -3.98 -18.66 4.84
CA SER A 11 -4.53 -19.18 6.10
C SER A 11 -4.11 -18.36 7.32
N ASP A 12 -2.90 -17.78 7.30
CA ASP A 12 -2.46 -16.79 8.29
C ASP A 12 -1.44 -15.80 7.70
N ARG A 13 -1.98 -14.74 7.10
CA ARG A 13 -1.19 -13.69 6.47
C ARG A 13 -0.36 -12.88 7.47
N TYR A 14 -0.76 -12.83 8.75
CA TYR A 14 0.01 -12.14 9.79
C TYR A 14 1.27 -12.91 10.14
N VAL A 15 1.17 -14.23 10.28
CA VAL A 15 2.34 -15.11 10.48
C VAL A 15 3.25 -15.06 9.26
N ALA A 16 2.70 -15.09 8.05
CA ALA A 16 3.49 -14.96 6.83
C ALA A 16 4.27 -13.63 6.79
N ALA A 17 3.61 -12.50 7.10
CA ALA A 17 4.27 -11.19 7.14
C ALA A 17 5.38 -11.12 8.20
N ARG A 18 5.15 -11.72 9.38
CA ARG A 18 6.17 -11.82 10.43
C ARG A 18 7.37 -12.66 9.98
N ARG A 19 7.13 -13.83 9.38
CA ARG A 19 8.21 -14.71 8.88
C ARG A 19 9.03 -14.05 7.78
N LEU A 20 8.41 -13.23 6.93
CA LEU A 20 9.13 -12.44 5.92
C LEU A 20 10.07 -11.42 6.59
N TYR A 21 9.59 -10.70 7.60
CA TYR A 21 10.44 -9.80 8.38
C TYR A 21 11.59 -10.55 9.07
N GLU A 22 11.33 -11.68 9.73
CA GLU A 22 12.37 -12.47 10.41
C GLU A 22 13.41 -13.01 9.43
N LYS A 23 12.99 -13.38 8.20
CA LYS A 23 13.89 -13.92 7.18
C LYS A 23 14.76 -12.85 6.51
N TYR A 24 14.23 -11.66 6.27
CA TYR A 24 14.90 -10.63 5.46
C TYR A 24 15.34 -9.40 6.26
N HIS A 25 14.95 -9.29 7.53
CA HIS A 25 15.15 -8.11 8.39
C HIS A 25 14.69 -6.81 7.73
N ALA A 26 13.61 -6.89 6.96
CA ALA A 26 13.05 -5.79 6.19
C ALA A 26 11.56 -5.61 6.50
N ILE A 27 11.10 -4.36 6.45
CA ILE A 27 9.68 -4.03 6.58
C ILE A 27 8.92 -4.79 5.51
N THR A 28 7.93 -5.56 5.94
CA THR A 28 7.14 -6.40 5.06
C THR A 28 5.83 -5.72 4.74
N LEU A 29 5.56 -5.52 3.45
CA LEU A 29 4.28 -5.09 2.92
C LEU A 29 3.67 -6.26 2.12
N LEU A 30 2.77 -7.01 2.77
CA LEU A 30 2.11 -8.18 2.18
C LEU A 30 0.79 -7.77 1.53
N LYS A 31 0.84 -7.55 0.21
CA LYS A 31 -0.31 -7.17 -0.62
C LYS A 31 -1.41 -8.24 -0.62
N GLY A 32 -2.65 -7.80 -0.78
CA GLY A 32 -3.86 -8.61 -0.79
C GLY A 32 -5.06 -7.80 -0.27
N SER A 33 -6.24 -8.44 -0.14
CA SER A 33 -7.40 -7.81 0.51
C SER A 33 -7.09 -7.51 1.96
N GLY A 34 -6.99 -6.23 2.34
CA GLY A 34 -6.34 -5.86 3.61
C GLY A 34 -4.82 -6.04 3.49
N THR A 35 -4.11 -5.03 2.97
CA THR A 35 -2.65 -5.10 2.88
C THR A 35 -2.06 -5.01 4.29
N ILE A 36 -1.17 -5.95 4.63
CA ILE A 36 -0.54 -6.02 5.95
C ILE A 36 0.85 -5.41 5.86
N ILE A 37 1.15 -4.48 6.77
CA ILE A 37 2.50 -3.96 6.98
C ILE A 37 3.01 -4.46 8.33
N TYR A 38 4.21 -5.01 8.36
CA TYR A 38 4.89 -5.39 9.60
C TYR A 38 6.31 -4.83 9.62
N ASN A 39 6.60 -4.01 10.63
CA ASN A 39 7.89 -3.33 10.78
C ASN A 39 8.84 -4.01 11.79
N GLY A 40 8.44 -5.18 12.33
CA GLY A 40 9.17 -5.89 13.38
C GLY A 40 8.67 -5.64 14.79
N LYS A 41 7.83 -4.62 14.99
CA LYS A 41 7.22 -4.27 16.28
C LYS A 41 5.70 -4.18 16.15
N GLU A 42 5.25 -3.39 15.20
CA GLU A 42 3.86 -3.04 14.97
C GLU A 42 3.35 -3.65 13.66
N LYS A 43 2.04 -3.87 13.65
CA LYS A 43 1.29 -4.38 12.50
C LYS A 43 0.26 -3.34 12.10
N PHE A 44 0.25 -2.98 10.82
CA PHE A 44 -0.77 -2.11 10.24
C PHE A 44 -1.55 -2.88 9.18
N VAL A 45 -2.83 -2.55 9.04
CA VAL A 45 -3.70 -3.13 8.01
C VAL A 45 -4.36 -2.00 7.23
N ILE A 46 -4.06 -1.93 5.94
CA ILE A 46 -4.74 -1.01 5.02
C ILE A 46 -6.02 -1.67 4.57
N ARG A 47 -7.15 -1.19 5.11
CA ARG A 47 -8.49 -1.68 4.76
C ARG A 47 -9.03 -1.12 3.45
N ALA A 48 -8.44 -0.03 2.96
CA ALA A 48 -8.77 0.55 1.67
C ALA A 48 -8.29 -0.33 0.51
N GLY A 49 -8.87 -0.10 -0.65
CA GLY A 49 -8.61 -0.82 -1.89
C GLY A 49 -9.77 -1.74 -2.26
N ASN A 50 -9.78 -2.16 -3.52
CA ASN A 50 -10.87 -2.92 -4.10
C ASN A 50 -10.39 -3.93 -5.15
N PRO A 51 -11.23 -4.89 -5.57
CA PRO A 51 -10.83 -5.91 -6.55
C PRO A 51 -10.39 -5.38 -7.91
N GLY A 52 -10.75 -4.14 -8.29
CA GLY A 52 -10.28 -3.51 -9.54
C GLY A 52 -8.77 -3.30 -9.59
N MET A 53 -8.09 -3.37 -8.43
CA MET A 53 -6.64 -3.30 -8.31
C MET A 53 -5.92 -4.58 -8.73
N ALA A 54 -6.65 -5.66 -9.07
CA ALA A 54 -6.06 -6.89 -9.62
C ALA A 54 -5.67 -6.73 -11.10
N SER A 55 -5.06 -5.59 -11.46
CA SER A 55 -4.62 -5.25 -12.82
C SER A 55 -3.10 -5.03 -12.89
N GLY A 56 -2.55 -5.14 -14.11
CA GLY A 56 -1.12 -4.94 -14.34
C GLY A 56 -0.65 -3.53 -13.98
N GLY A 57 0.56 -3.41 -13.44
CA GLY A 57 1.18 -2.12 -13.11
C GLY A 57 0.86 -1.55 -11.72
N MET A 58 -0.17 -2.06 -11.02
CA MET A 58 -0.51 -1.59 -9.66
C MET A 58 0.65 -1.76 -8.67
N GLY A 59 1.41 -2.86 -8.80
CA GLY A 59 2.62 -3.07 -8.00
C GLY A 59 3.72 -2.05 -8.28
N ASP A 60 3.86 -1.61 -9.53
CA ASP A 60 4.89 -0.66 -9.95
C ASP A 60 4.54 0.75 -9.47
N VAL A 61 3.26 1.14 -9.56
CA VAL A 61 2.76 2.40 -8.99
C VAL A 61 2.99 2.44 -7.49
N LEU A 62 2.61 1.39 -6.76
CA LEU A 62 2.89 1.31 -5.32
C LEU A 62 4.39 1.46 -5.03
N THR A 63 5.25 0.76 -5.77
CA THR A 63 6.71 0.86 -5.59
C THR A 63 7.21 2.28 -5.83
N GLY A 64 6.73 2.95 -6.88
CA GLY A 64 7.07 4.34 -7.17
C GLY A 64 6.67 5.29 -6.05
N ILE A 65 5.48 5.12 -5.46
CA ILE A 65 5.03 5.89 -4.30
C ILE A 65 5.97 5.67 -3.12
N LEU A 66 6.29 4.42 -2.78
CA LEU A 66 7.18 4.09 -1.66
C LEU A 66 8.57 4.72 -1.83
N VAL A 67 9.16 4.60 -3.01
CA VAL A 67 10.48 5.18 -3.32
C VAL A 67 10.42 6.70 -3.25
N ALA A 68 9.37 7.34 -3.78
CA ALA A 68 9.23 8.79 -3.73
C ALA A 68 9.09 9.31 -2.29
N LEU A 69 8.34 8.61 -1.43
CA LEU A 69 8.21 8.98 -0.01
C LEU A 69 9.52 8.81 0.75
N LEU A 70 10.24 7.71 0.51
CA LEU A 70 11.58 7.48 1.07
C LEU A 70 12.57 8.57 0.62
N ALA A 71 12.55 8.94 -0.66
CA ALA A 71 13.41 9.99 -1.22
C ALA A 71 13.10 11.39 -0.64
N GLN A 72 11.88 11.61 -0.17
CA GLN A 72 11.47 12.83 0.56
C GLN A 72 11.90 12.81 2.03
N GLY A 73 12.49 11.72 2.52
CA GLY A 73 13.04 11.61 3.87
C GLY A 73 12.12 10.95 4.90
N LEU A 74 10.98 10.38 4.48
CA LEU A 74 10.13 9.64 5.41
C LEU A 74 10.83 8.36 5.89
N GLY A 75 10.56 7.97 7.14
CA GLY A 75 11.03 6.71 7.68
C GLY A 75 10.45 5.52 6.90
N PRO A 76 11.16 4.39 6.79
CA PRO A 76 10.66 3.25 6.01
C PRO A 76 9.30 2.70 6.44
N SER A 77 8.98 2.73 7.73
CA SER A 77 7.67 2.30 8.24
C SER A 77 6.57 3.29 7.88
N GLU A 78 6.86 4.58 7.91
CA GLU A 78 5.92 5.65 7.54
C GLU A 78 5.66 5.62 6.04
N ALA A 79 6.71 5.53 5.24
CA ALA A 79 6.61 5.40 3.78
C ALA A 79 5.79 4.16 3.39
N ALA A 80 6.03 3.01 4.03
CA ALA A 80 5.26 1.78 3.78
C ALA A 80 3.76 1.96 4.07
N THR A 81 3.43 2.52 5.24
CA THR A 81 2.03 2.70 5.66
C THR A 81 1.32 3.77 4.84
N LEU A 82 1.93 4.95 4.68
CA LEU A 82 1.36 6.05 3.90
C LEU A 82 1.26 5.68 2.42
N GLY A 83 2.29 5.08 1.84
CA GLY A 83 2.28 4.70 0.43
C GLY A 83 1.25 3.64 0.10
N ALA A 84 1.10 2.62 0.97
CA ALA A 84 0.05 1.63 0.82
C ALA A 84 -1.35 2.25 0.98
N TRP A 85 -1.52 3.17 1.93
CA TRP A 85 -2.78 3.90 2.10
C TRP A 85 -3.12 4.76 0.88
N LEU A 86 -2.20 5.59 0.39
CA LEU A 86 -2.39 6.44 -0.80
C LEU A 86 -2.80 5.61 -2.01
N HIS A 87 -2.07 4.53 -2.28
CA HIS A 87 -2.33 3.64 -3.39
C HIS A 87 -3.73 3.00 -3.33
N SER A 88 -4.08 2.44 -2.17
CA SER A 88 -5.38 1.80 -1.95
C SER A 88 -6.54 2.78 -1.99
N THR A 89 -6.42 3.94 -1.33
CA THR A 89 -7.46 4.96 -1.29
C THR A 89 -7.65 5.63 -2.66
N ALA A 90 -6.58 5.82 -3.43
CA ALA A 90 -6.70 6.29 -4.82
C ALA A 90 -7.54 5.32 -5.67
N ALA A 91 -7.32 4.01 -5.55
CA ALA A 91 -8.11 3.03 -6.27
C ALA A 91 -9.59 3.03 -5.85
N ASP A 92 -9.89 3.29 -4.58
CA ASP A 92 -11.28 3.42 -4.12
C ASP A 92 -11.96 4.67 -4.69
N ARG A 93 -11.22 5.77 -4.87
CA ARG A 93 -11.73 6.98 -5.54
C ARG A 93 -12.02 6.72 -7.02
N VAL A 94 -11.10 6.09 -7.76
CA VAL A 94 -11.37 5.69 -9.15
C VAL A 94 -12.62 4.81 -9.24
N ALA A 95 -12.75 3.85 -8.32
CA ALA A 95 -13.90 2.95 -8.30
C ALA A 95 -15.22 3.66 -7.97
N ALA A 96 -15.19 4.73 -7.16
CA ALA A 96 -16.36 5.55 -6.87
C ALA A 96 -16.81 6.37 -8.09
N ASP A 97 -15.87 6.80 -8.93
CA ASP A 97 -16.14 7.63 -10.10
C ASP A 97 -16.64 6.83 -11.31
N GLY A 98 -16.11 5.62 -11.53
CA GLY A 98 -16.35 4.87 -12.77
C GLY A 98 -16.61 3.36 -12.58
N GLY A 99 -16.65 2.87 -11.35
CA GLY A 99 -16.75 1.44 -11.05
C GLY A 99 -15.40 0.72 -11.07
N LYS A 100 -15.43 -0.58 -10.75
CA LYS A 100 -14.21 -1.38 -10.46
C LYS A 100 -13.64 -2.11 -11.67
N ILE A 101 -14.42 -2.27 -12.74
CA ILE A 101 -14.01 -3.05 -13.92
C ILE A 101 -13.16 -2.17 -14.83
N GLY A 102 -11.94 -2.62 -15.13
CA GLY A 102 -11.07 -1.94 -16.08
C GLY A 102 -10.18 -0.85 -15.48
N ILE A 103 -10.08 -0.72 -14.15
CA ILE A 103 -9.16 0.22 -13.51
C ILE A 103 -7.72 -0.09 -13.94
N LEU A 104 -7.07 0.91 -14.54
CA LEU A 104 -5.66 0.89 -14.91
C LEU A 104 -4.82 1.51 -13.80
N ALA A 105 -3.54 1.10 -13.72
CA ALA A 105 -2.63 1.66 -12.73
C ALA A 105 -2.42 3.18 -12.90
N SER A 106 -2.48 3.68 -14.14
CA SER A 106 -2.40 5.11 -14.45
C SER A 106 -3.57 5.92 -13.90
N ASP A 107 -4.74 5.29 -13.72
CA ASP A 107 -5.96 5.98 -13.25
C ASP A 107 -5.83 6.41 -11.79
N LEU A 108 -4.93 5.78 -11.02
CA LEU A 108 -4.67 6.17 -9.63
C LEU A 108 -3.89 7.48 -9.54
N LEU A 109 -3.08 7.84 -10.55
CA LEU A 109 -2.12 8.94 -10.45
C LEU A 109 -2.77 10.30 -10.13
N PRO A 110 -3.90 10.71 -10.76
CA PRO A 110 -4.59 11.94 -10.40
C PRO A 110 -5.04 11.97 -8.93
N HIS A 111 -5.63 10.88 -8.44
CA HIS A 111 -6.11 10.81 -7.06
C HIS A 111 -4.98 10.70 -6.03
N ILE A 112 -3.86 10.05 -6.36
CA ILE A 112 -2.66 10.07 -5.51
C ILE A 112 -2.19 11.51 -5.33
N ARG A 113 -2.10 12.28 -6.42
CA ARG A 113 -1.74 13.71 -6.37
C ARG A 113 -2.73 14.50 -5.51
N GLU A 114 -4.04 14.28 -5.66
CA GLU A 114 -5.05 14.95 -4.83
C GLU A 114 -4.86 14.62 -3.35
N LEU A 115 -4.74 13.35 -3.00
CA LEU A 115 -4.58 12.88 -1.62
C LEU A 115 -3.34 13.50 -0.96
N MET A 116 -2.23 13.60 -1.70
CA MET A 116 -0.99 14.23 -1.23
C MET A 116 -1.10 15.73 -0.98
N ASN A 117 -2.07 16.42 -1.59
CA ASN A 117 -2.25 17.86 -1.46
C ASN A 117 -3.40 18.24 -0.50
N LEU A 118 -4.04 17.29 0.19
CA LEU A 118 -5.15 17.59 1.11
C LEU A 118 -4.75 18.47 2.31
N GLU A 119 -3.46 18.71 2.55
CA GLU A 119 -2.96 19.62 3.59
C GLU A 119 -2.73 21.07 3.14
N SER A 120 -3.08 21.47 1.91
CA SER A 120 -2.89 22.87 1.49
C SER A 120 -3.83 23.88 2.17
N ASP A 121 -4.86 23.44 2.89
CA ASP A 121 -5.89 24.30 3.51
C ASP A 121 -5.90 24.30 5.05
N LEU A 122 -4.95 23.65 5.72
CA LEU A 122 -4.81 23.73 7.19
C LEU A 122 -3.69 24.70 7.58
N PRO A 123 -3.93 25.69 8.46
CA PRO A 123 -2.92 26.65 8.87
C PRO A 123 -1.75 25.93 9.54
N ARG A 124 -0.56 26.07 8.95
CA ARG A 124 0.69 25.54 9.51
C ARG A 124 1.05 26.31 10.79
N THR A 125 0.66 25.81 11.94
CA THR A 125 1.25 26.22 13.22
C THR A 125 2.51 25.38 13.47
N PHE A 126 3.65 26.06 13.44
CA PHE A 126 4.92 25.57 13.98
C PHE A 126 4.88 25.49 15.51
#